data_AF-A0A0G0ZCN4-F1
#
_entry.id   AF-A0A0G0ZCN4-F1
#
_cell.length_a   1.000
_cell.length_b   1.000
_cell.length_c   1.000
_cell.angle_alpha   90.00
_cell.angle_beta   90.00
_cell.angle_gamma   90.00
#
_symmetry.space_group_name_H-M   'P 1'
#
loop_
_entity.id
_entity.type
_entity.pdbx_description
1 polymer ?
#
loop_
_entity_poly.entity_id
_entity_poly.type
_entity_poly.pdbx_seq_one_letter_code
_entity_poly.pdbx_strand_id
1 'polypeptide(L)'
;ISLTEYHGKIQVNLYSEEFVKKGQESVREIAERMIKFVKLKARQYPGKTVLVVSHGDPILILKAVSINREFSWNYKRNNYLKTAEFMVVKYSQGIYEWEGNENR
;
A
#
# COMPACT_ATOMS: atom_id res chain seq x y z
N ILE A 1 16.21 -14.38 -13.79
CA ILE A 1 15.82 -15.03 -12.51
C ILE A 1 14.51 -15.76 -12.71
N SER A 2 14.30 -16.90 -12.05
CA SER A 2 13.00 -17.58 -12.09
C SER A 2 11.97 -16.84 -11.23
N LEU A 3 10.67 -16.99 -11.51
CA LEU A 3 9.59 -16.44 -10.68
C LEU A 3 9.68 -16.93 -9.23
N THR A 4 10.03 -18.21 -9.05
CA THR A 4 10.26 -18.82 -7.74
C THR A 4 11.40 -18.13 -6.99
N GLU A 5 12.49 -17.83 -7.67
CA GLU A 5 13.64 -17.14 -7.08
C GLU A 5 13.33 -15.67 -6.76
N TYR A 6 12.56 -14.99 -7.62
CA TYR A 6 12.05 -13.66 -7.35
C TYR A 6 11.17 -13.64 -6.09
N HIS A 7 10.17 -14.52 -5.99
CA HIS A 7 9.27 -14.57 -4.84
C HIS A 7 9.98 -14.99 -3.54
N GLY A 8 10.91 -15.95 -3.61
CA GLY A 8 11.56 -16.50 -2.43
C GLY A 8 12.71 -15.65 -1.87
N LYS A 9 13.49 -14.98 -2.72
CA LYS A 9 14.71 -14.27 -2.30
C LYS A 9 14.60 -12.75 -2.40
N ILE A 10 13.95 -12.25 -3.46
CA ILE A 10 13.96 -10.82 -3.77
C ILE A 10 12.73 -10.13 -3.19
N GLN A 11 11.54 -10.68 -3.40
CA GLN A 11 10.28 -10.06 -3.00
C GLN A 11 10.16 -9.88 -1.48
N VAL A 12 10.70 -10.82 -0.70
CA VAL A 12 10.75 -10.74 0.77
C VAL A 12 11.63 -9.59 1.24
N ASN A 13 12.71 -9.31 0.50
CA ASN A 13 13.73 -8.34 0.86
C ASN A 13 13.61 -7.03 0.07
N LEU A 14 12.55 -6.83 -0.70
CA LEU A 14 12.44 -5.71 -1.66
C LEU A 14 12.65 -4.34 -1.00
N TYR A 15 12.25 -4.21 0.27
CA TYR A 15 12.38 -2.98 1.05
C TYR A 15 13.50 -3.03 2.10
N SER A 16 14.45 -3.97 1.97
CA SER A 16 15.62 -4.03 2.84
C SER A 16 16.54 -2.83 2.59
N GLU A 17 17.36 -2.49 3.57
CA GLU A 17 18.34 -1.41 3.44
C GLU A 17 19.26 -1.58 2.22
N GLU A 18 19.57 -2.82 1.83
CA GLU A 18 20.43 -3.10 0.68
C GLU A 18 19.82 -2.54 -0.61
N PHE A 19 18.54 -2.81 -0.86
CA PHE A 19 17.87 -2.33 -2.06
C PHE A 19 17.54 -0.84 -2.00
N VAL A 20 17.22 -0.32 -0.81
CA VAL A 20 17.03 1.12 -0.61
C VAL A 20 18.32 1.89 -0.95
N LYS A 21 19.48 1.42 -0.48
CA LYS A 21 20.80 2.00 -0.83
C LYS A 21 21.12 1.91 -2.33
N LYS A 22 20.48 1.00 -3.06
CA LYS A 22 20.59 0.84 -4.51
C LYS A 22 19.56 1.67 -5.30
N GLY A 23 18.78 2.53 -4.63
CA GLY A 23 17.84 3.47 -5.26
C GLY A 23 16.37 3.02 -5.25
N GLN A 24 16.04 1.93 -4.55
CA GLN A 24 14.64 1.54 -4.31
C GLN A 24 14.00 2.49 -3.29
N GLU A 25 12.71 2.83 -3.49
CA GLU A 25 11.95 3.54 -2.47
C GLU A 25 11.80 2.70 -1.19
N SER A 26 11.97 3.33 -0.04
CA SER A 26 11.61 2.76 1.26
C SER A 26 10.09 2.72 1.46
N VAL A 27 9.62 1.86 2.38
CA VAL A 27 8.20 1.82 2.79
C VAL A 27 7.71 3.18 3.26
N ARG A 28 8.56 3.94 3.96
CA ARG A 28 8.25 5.27 4.47
C ARG A 28 8.02 6.27 3.34
N GLU A 29 8.91 6.32 2.35
CA GLU A 29 8.76 7.23 1.20
C GLU A 29 7.48 6.93 0.42
N ILE A 30 7.18 5.64 0.21
CA ILE A 30 5.95 5.19 -0.43
C ILE A 30 4.72 5.63 0.38
N ALA A 31 4.74 5.42 1.70
CA ALA A 31 3.65 5.84 2.58
C ALA A 31 3.42 7.36 2.52
N GLU A 32 4.48 8.16 2.62
CA GLU A 32 4.40 9.63 2.59
C GLU A 32 3.79 10.12 1.26
N ARG A 33 4.21 9.58 0.11
CA ARG A 33 3.64 9.98 -1.19
C ARG A 33 2.19 9.52 -1.36
N MET A 34 1.83 8.34 -0.85
CA MET A 34 0.46 7.85 -0.92
C MET A 34 -0.49 8.66 -0.03
N ILE A 35 -0.07 9.01 1.20
CA ILE A 35 -0.83 9.90 2.09
C ILE A 35 -1.01 11.27 1.45
N LYS A 36 0.05 11.84 0.86
CA LYS A 36 -0.01 13.11 0.14
C LYS A 36 -1.01 13.05 -1.02
N PHE A 37 -0.99 11.97 -1.79
CA PHE A 37 -1.93 11.74 -2.89
C PHE A 37 -3.38 11.73 -2.40
N VAL A 38 -3.71 10.95 -1.36
CA VAL A 38 -5.09 10.86 -0.84
C VAL A 38 -5.56 12.22 -0.33
N LYS A 39 -4.73 12.91 0.47
CA LYS A 39 -5.04 14.26 0.98
C LYS A 39 -5.32 15.24 -0.16
N LEU A 40 -4.53 15.20 -1.22
CA LEU A 40 -4.72 16.05 -2.40
C LEU A 40 -6.04 15.73 -3.11
N LYS A 41 -6.35 14.45 -3.34
CA LYS A 41 -7.57 14.04 -4.05
C LYS A 41 -8.84 14.30 -3.25
N ALA A 42 -8.80 14.12 -1.93
CA ALA A 42 -9.92 14.46 -1.06
C ALA A 42 -10.24 15.96 -1.07
N ARG A 43 -9.22 16.82 -1.15
CA ARG A 43 -9.41 18.28 -1.31
C ARG A 43 -9.92 18.64 -2.71
N GLN A 44 -9.43 17.96 -3.75
CA GLN A 44 -9.80 18.22 -5.13
C GLN A 44 -11.24 17.78 -5.46
N TYR A 45 -11.71 16.71 -4.82
CA TYR A 45 -13.00 16.07 -5.12
C TYR A 45 -13.84 15.84 -3.84
N PRO A 46 -14.24 16.90 -3.12
CA PRO A 46 -14.98 16.76 -1.86
C PRO A 46 -16.33 16.07 -2.07
N GLY A 47 -16.64 15.07 -1.24
CA GLY A 47 -17.90 14.33 -1.27
C GLY A 47 -18.13 13.46 -2.52
N LYS A 48 -17.09 13.23 -3.33
CA LYS A 48 -17.16 12.39 -4.52
C LYS A 48 -16.53 11.02 -4.29
N THR A 49 -17.03 10.03 -5.01
CA THR A 49 -16.36 8.74 -5.16
C THR A 49 -15.38 8.83 -6.33
N VAL A 50 -14.12 8.49 -6.08
CA VAL A 50 -13.05 8.55 -7.09
C VAL A 50 -12.47 7.15 -7.27
N LEU A 51 -12.36 6.70 -8.53
CA LEU A 51 -11.64 5.48 -8.88
C LEU A 51 -10.15 5.79 -9.03
N VAL A 52 -9.30 4.99 -8.38
CA VAL A 52 -7.84 5.12 -8.45
C VAL A 52 -7.26 3.76 -8.86
N VAL A 53 -6.39 3.78 -9.87
CA VAL A 53 -5.64 2.60 -10.32
C VAL A 53 -4.20 2.73 -9.85
N SER A 54 -3.67 1.70 -9.19
CA SER A 54 -2.30 1.67 -8.68
C SER A 54 -1.78 0.24 -8.61
N HIS A 55 -0.58 0.07 -8.05
CA HIS A 55 0.04 -1.23 -7.81
C HIS A 55 -0.29 -1.75 -6.40
N GLY A 56 -0.18 -3.07 -6.21
CA GLY A 56 -0.52 -3.72 -4.94
C GLY A 56 0.26 -3.17 -3.75
N ASP A 57 1.58 -3.02 -3.85
CA ASP A 57 2.40 -2.58 -2.72
C ASP A 57 2.07 -1.16 -2.24
N PRO A 58 1.98 -0.12 -3.09
CA PRO A 58 1.53 1.20 -2.65
C PRO A 58 0.15 1.20 -1.98
N ILE A 59 -0.80 0.40 -2.48
CA ILE A 59 -2.14 0.28 -1.89
C ILE A 59 -2.05 -0.34 -0.48
N LEU A 60 -1.32 -1.45 -0.34
CA LEU A 60 -1.19 -2.16 0.94
C LEU A 60 -0.32 -1.42 1.95
N ILE A 61 0.72 -0.71 1.50
CA ILE A 61 1.52 0.18 2.36
C ILE A 61 0.63 1.28 2.91
N LEU A 62 -0.15 1.97 2.06
CA LEU A 62 -1.10 2.98 2.51
C LEU A 62 -2.10 2.41 3.51
N LYS A 63 -2.68 1.24 3.22
CA LYS A 63 -3.60 0.55 4.13
C LYS A 63 -2.96 0.34 5.49
N ALA A 64 -1.80 -0.32 5.55
CA ALA A 64 -1.08 -0.64 6.78
C ALA A 64 -0.82 0.61 7.63
N VAL A 65 -0.17 1.63 7.05
CA VAL A 65 0.20 2.83 7.80
C VAL A 65 -1.02 3.64 8.25
N SER A 66 -2.10 3.66 7.46
CA SER A 66 -3.32 4.41 7.78
C SER A 66 -4.09 3.84 8.98
N ILE A 67 -3.86 2.57 9.31
CA ILE A 67 -4.46 1.89 10.47
C ILE A 67 -3.41 1.61 11.58
N ASN A 68 -2.29 2.34 11.57
CA ASN A 68 -1.19 2.20 12.53
C ASN A 68 -0.63 0.76 12.61
N ARG A 69 -0.51 0.08 11.47
CA ARG A 69 0.15 -1.23 11.34
C ARG A 69 1.44 -1.11 10.55
N GLU A 70 2.40 -1.97 10.87
CA GLU A 70 3.63 -2.11 10.11
C GLU A 70 3.36 -2.85 8.80
N PHE A 71 3.92 -2.34 7.69
CA PHE A 71 3.95 -3.07 6.43
C PHE A 71 5.15 -4.03 6.43
N SER A 72 4.86 -5.31 6.65
CA SER A 72 5.81 -6.41 6.56
C SER A 72 5.44 -7.37 5.42
N TRP A 73 6.32 -8.30 5.11
CA TRP A 73 5.99 -9.34 4.15
C TRP A 73 4.81 -10.23 4.61
N ASN A 74 4.70 -10.51 5.91
CA ASN A 74 3.55 -11.21 6.47
C ASN A 74 2.26 -10.40 6.29
N TYR A 75 2.32 -9.07 6.51
CA TYR A 75 1.18 -8.19 6.24
C TYR A 75 0.76 -8.28 4.76
N LYS A 76 1.72 -8.14 3.84
CA LYS A 76 1.48 -8.23 2.38
C LYS A 76 0.84 -9.55 1.99
N ARG A 77 1.34 -10.68 2.51
CA ARG A 77 0.79 -12.00 2.21
C ARG A 77 -0.65 -12.15 2.71
N ASN A 78 -0.92 -11.73 3.94
CA ASN A 78 -2.25 -11.85 4.55
C ASN A 78 -3.28 -10.89 3.94
N ASN A 79 -2.81 -9.84 3.27
CA ASN A 79 -3.65 -8.84 2.60
C ASN A 79 -3.42 -8.84 1.08
N TYR A 80 -3.01 -9.96 0.48
CA TYR A 80 -2.60 -9.99 -0.92
C TYR A 80 -3.72 -9.51 -1.85
N LEU A 81 -3.41 -8.51 -2.67
CA LEU A 81 -4.32 -7.98 -3.69
C LEU A 81 -4.08 -8.68 -5.03
N LYS A 82 -5.12 -9.32 -5.56
CA LYS A 82 -5.09 -9.85 -6.93
C LYS A 82 -5.19 -8.72 -7.94
N THR A 83 -4.70 -8.95 -9.15
CA THR A 83 -4.86 -8.01 -10.26
C THR A 83 -6.35 -7.76 -10.52
N ALA A 84 -6.71 -6.49 -10.70
CA ALA A 84 -8.09 -6.01 -10.90
C ALA A 84 -9.04 -6.24 -9.69
N GLU A 85 -8.50 -6.57 -8.51
CA GLU A 85 -9.26 -6.56 -7.27
C GLU A 85 -9.44 -5.13 -6.76
N PHE A 86 -10.62 -4.84 -6.21
CA PHE A 86 -10.96 -3.51 -5.70
C PHE A 86 -10.86 -3.47 -4.18
N MET A 87 -10.38 -2.34 -3.66
CA MET A 87 -10.52 -1.96 -2.26
C MET A 87 -11.27 -0.64 -2.18
N VAL A 88 -12.08 -0.50 -1.14
CA VAL A 88 -12.79 0.76 -0.86
C VAL A 88 -12.25 1.34 0.43
N VAL A 89 -11.96 2.64 0.40
CA VAL A 89 -11.57 3.42 1.58
C VAL A 89 -12.40 4.70 1.62
N LYS A 90 -13.02 4.96 2.75
CA LYS A 90 -13.60 6.27 3.07
C LYS A 90 -12.53 7.10 3.75
N TYR A 91 -12.40 8.35 3.31
CA TYR A 91 -11.44 9.28 3.86
C TYR A 91 -12.14 10.56 4.30
N SER A 92 -11.94 10.96 5.56
CA SER A 92 -12.44 12.21 6.10
C SER A 92 -11.46 12.78 7.13
N GLN A 93 -11.02 14.03 6.92
CA GLN A 93 -10.19 14.79 7.87
C GLN A 93 -8.95 14.03 8.41
N GLY A 94 -8.32 13.18 7.59
CA GLY A 94 -7.14 12.40 7.97
C GLY A 94 -7.43 11.00 8.50
N ILE A 95 -8.70 10.64 8.67
CA ILE A 95 -9.18 9.33 9.07
C ILE A 95 -9.40 8.48 7.82
N TYR A 96 -8.95 7.22 7.86
CA TYR A 96 -9.09 6.24 6.80
C TYR A 96 -9.92 5.06 7.32
N GLU A 97 -11.03 4.77 6.65
CA GLU A 97 -11.91 3.65 6.98
C GLU A 97 -11.97 2.71 5.79
N TRP A 98 -11.25 1.60 5.88
CA TRP A 98 -11.20 0.58 4.82
C TRP A 98 -12.37 -0.37 4.96
N GLU A 99 -13.11 -0.60 3.86
CA GLU A 99 -14.19 -1.59 3.85
C GLU A 99 -13.61 -3.01 3.72
N GLY A 100 -14.13 -3.93 4.55
CA GLY A 100 -14.03 -5.37 4.28
C GLY A 100 -12.66 -6.03 4.47
N ASN A 101 -11.96 -5.81 5.59
CA ASN A 101 -10.91 -6.73 6.06
C ASN A 101 -10.71 -6.62 7.57
N GLU A 102 -11.77 -6.92 8.32
CA GLU A 102 -11.64 -7.47 9.66
C GLU A 102 -11.55 -9.00 9.51
N ASN A 103 -10.38 -9.56 9.84
CA ASN A 103 -10.14 -10.98 10.10
C ASN A 103 -10.68 -12.00 9.07
N ARG A 104 -9.80 -12.47 8.19
CA ARG A 104 -9.82 -13.86 7.73
C ARG A 104 -8.48 -14.51 8.05
#